data_AF-A0A7S0M256-F1
#
_entry.id   AF-A0A7S0M256-F1
#
_cell.length_a   1.000
_cell.length_b   1.000
_cell.length_c   1.000
_cell.angle_alpha   90.00
_cell.angle_beta   90.00
_cell.angle_gamma   90.00
#
_symmetry.space_group_name_H-M   'P 1'
#
loop_
_entity.id
_entity.type
_entity.pdbx_description
1 polymer ?
#
loop_
_entity_poly.entity_id
_entity_poly.type
_entity_poly.pdbx_seq_one_letter_code
_entity_poly.pdbx_strand_id
1 'polypeptide(L)'
;ANVDGDKEGILGVSRKMGFLTGAETEDFLGAYVRAGVLTAEPFSTPGVYDFGAANLTERMAPYLAVMLAGRLTPPPRPVYTLHRKLSGAFLTCMRLRAKIPSRDIFLAAWSRMGASHSQ
;
A
#
# COMPACT_ATOMS: atom_id res chain seq x y z
N ALA A 1 -1.65 -9.74 -3.38
CA ALA A 1 -2.38 -8.73 -4.17
C ALA A 1 -1.51 -7.52 -4.51
N ASN A 2 -1.29 -6.54 -3.61
CA ASN A 2 -0.47 -5.35 -3.96
C ASN A 2 0.99 -5.69 -4.32
N VAL A 3 1.63 -6.58 -3.54
CA VAL A 3 3.01 -7.06 -3.78
C VAL A 3 3.12 -7.75 -5.14
N ASP A 4 2.06 -8.46 -5.54
CA ASP A 4 2.02 -9.25 -6.78
C ASP A 4 1.53 -8.44 -7.99
N GLY A 5 1.14 -7.17 -7.80
CA GLY A 5 0.53 -6.36 -8.85
C GLY A 5 -0.83 -6.86 -9.35
N ASP A 6 -1.50 -7.73 -8.59
CA ASP A 6 -2.76 -8.36 -8.98
C ASP A 6 -3.91 -7.35 -8.91
N LYS A 7 -4.19 -6.70 -10.05
CA LYS A 7 -5.25 -5.70 -10.20
C LYS A 7 -6.60 -6.21 -9.70
N GLU A 8 -7.02 -7.40 -10.14
CA GLU A 8 -8.35 -7.93 -9.82
C GLU A 8 -8.44 -8.29 -8.34
N GLY A 9 -7.39 -8.87 -7.76
CA GLY A 9 -7.30 -9.12 -6.32
C GLY A 9 -7.33 -7.84 -5.49
N ILE A 10 -6.63 -6.78 -5.91
CA ILE A 10 -6.65 -5.47 -5.25
C ILE A 10 -8.06 -4.90 -5.24
N LEU A 11 -8.70 -4.80 -6.41
CA LEU A 11 -10.05 -4.23 -6.53
C LEU A 11 -11.09 -5.08 -5.78
N GLY A 12 -11.00 -6.41 -5.90
CA GLY A 12 -11.90 -7.35 -5.25
C GLY A 12 -11.84 -7.25 -3.73
N VAL A 13 -10.64 -7.26 -3.14
CA VAL A 13 -10.46 -7.12 -1.68
C VAL A 13 -10.87 -5.72 -1.22
N SER A 14 -10.49 -4.67 -1.95
CA SER A 14 -10.82 -3.29 -1.57
C SER A 14 -12.32 -3.01 -1.56
N ARG A 15 -13.10 -3.60 -2.48
CA ARG A 15 -14.58 -3.55 -2.44
C ARG A 15 -15.12 -4.30 -1.23
N LYS A 16 -14.66 -5.52 -0.97
CA LYS A 16 -15.08 -6.32 0.20
C LYS A 16 -14.80 -5.63 1.53
N MET A 17 -13.70 -4.90 1.61
CA MET A 17 -13.29 -4.14 2.80
C MET A 17 -13.99 -2.76 2.91
N GLY A 18 -14.83 -2.39 1.93
CA GLY A 18 -15.54 -1.11 1.91
C GLY A 18 -14.65 0.09 1.58
N PHE A 19 -13.49 -0.12 0.95
CA PHE A 19 -12.60 0.96 0.50
C PHE A 19 -13.03 1.55 -0.84
N LEU A 20 -13.79 0.78 -1.61
CA LEU A 20 -14.40 1.14 -2.89
C LEU A 20 -15.88 0.81 -2.83
N THR A 21 -16.70 1.64 -3.45
CA THR A 21 -18.15 1.42 -3.58
C THR A 21 -18.49 0.54 -4.78
N GLY A 22 -17.60 0.49 -5.79
CA GLY A 22 -17.84 -0.16 -7.06
C GLY A 22 -18.38 0.78 -8.14
N ALA A 23 -18.62 2.05 -7.83
CA ALA A 23 -19.10 3.07 -8.76
C ALA A 23 -18.00 4.07 -9.18
N GLU A 24 -16.76 3.84 -8.78
CA GLU A 24 -15.63 4.70 -9.15
C GLU A 24 -15.33 4.65 -10.65
N THR A 25 -14.79 5.75 -11.19
CA THR A 25 -14.36 5.83 -12.59
C THR A 25 -13.13 4.97 -12.86
N GLU A 26 -12.90 4.59 -14.11
CA GLU A 26 -11.71 3.83 -14.51
C GLU A 26 -10.41 4.57 -14.16
N ASP A 27 -10.38 5.90 -14.29
CA ASP A 27 -9.22 6.72 -13.90
C ASP A 27 -8.92 6.61 -12.40
N PHE A 28 -9.97 6.65 -11.57
CA PHE A 28 -9.83 6.45 -10.14
C PHE A 28 -9.32 5.04 -9.83
N LEU A 29 -9.92 4.00 -10.42
CA LEU A 29 -9.52 2.61 -10.20
C LEU A 29 -8.08 2.36 -10.65
N GLY A 30 -7.67 2.95 -11.78
CA GLY A 30 -6.30 2.90 -12.27
C GLY A 30 -5.31 3.59 -11.34
N ALA A 31 -5.64 4.79 -10.85
CA ALA A 31 -4.82 5.48 -9.85
C ALA A 31 -4.74 4.70 -8.53
N TYR A 32 -5.86 4.14 -8.08
CA TYR A 32 -5.95 3.36 -6.85
C TYR A 32 -5.05 2.11 -6.89
N VAL A 33 -5.09 1.35 -7.98
CA VAL A 33 -4.25 0.16 -8.16
C VAL A 33 -2.78 0.55 -8.21
N ARG A 34 -2.41 1.59 -8.98
CA ARG A 34 -1.02 2.07 -9.04
C ARG A 34 -0.49 2.55 -7.69
N ALA A 35 -1.31 3.27 -6.92
CA ALA A 35 -0.96 3.68 -5.56
C ALA A 35 -0.76 2.46 -4.63
N GLY A 36 -1.63 1.45 -4.73
CA GLY A 36 -1.51 0.20 -3.97
C GLY A 36 -0.19 -0.54 -4.27
N VAL A 37 0.14 -0.71 -5.55
CA VAL A 37 1.38 -1.37 -5.99
C VAL A 37 2.61 -0.56 -5.59
N LEU A 38 2.60 0.77 -5.79
CA LEU A 38 3.69 1.65 -5.38
C LEU A 38 3.96 1.58 -3.88
N THR A 39 2.91 1.53 -3.06
CA THR A 39 3.05 1.39 -1.59
C THR A 39 3.67 0.04 -1.21
N ALA A 40 3.49 -0.99 -2.04
CA ALA A 40 4.03 -2.32 -1.80
C ALA A 40 5.46 -2.53 -2.34
N GLU A 41 6.02 -1.57 -3.08
CA GLU A 41 7.35 -1.65 -3.68
C GLU A 41 8.48 -2.07 -2.70
N PRO A 42 8.55 -1.57 -1.45
CA PRO A 42 9.57 -2.01 -0.50
C PRO A 42 9.48 -3.51 -0.17
N PHE A 43 8.27 -4.07 -0.22
CA PHE A 43 8.00 -5.46 0.14
C PHE A 43 8.12 -6.41 -1.05
N SER A 44 8.05 -5.91 -2.29
CA SER A 44 8.28 -6.70 -3.50
C SER A 44 9.74 -6.68 -3.96
N THR A 45 10.53 -5.69 -3.54
CA THR A 45 11.94 -5.55 -3.92
C THR A 45 12.84 -6.57 -3.19
N PRO A 46 13.56 -7.45 -3.92
CA PRO A 46 14.53 -8.35 -3.29
C PRO A 46 15.73 -7.60 -2.70
N GLY A 47 16.24 -8.11 -1.57
CA GLY A 47 17.41 -7.52 -0.92
C GLY A 47 17.09 -6.23 -0.17
N VAL A 48 18.07 -5.34 -0.08
CA VAL A 48 18.00 -4.11 0.71
C VAL A 48 17.32 -3.01 -0.10
N TYR A 49 16.20 -2.52 0.42
CA TYR A 49 15.47 -1.39 -0.14
C TYR A 49 15.98 -0.06 0.44
N ASP A 50 16.34 0.88 -0.43
CA ASP A 50 16.81 2.23 -0.06
C ASP A 50 15.64 3.23 -0.04
N PHE A 51 15.09 3.49 1.15
CA PHE A 51 14.02 4.47 1.31
C PHE A 51 14.47 5.90 0.99
N GLY A 52 15.76 6.21 1.11
CA GLY A 52 16.30 7.54 0.84
C GLY A 52 16.41 7.88 -0.65
N ALA A 53 16.41 6.87 -1.53
CA ALA A 53 16.52 7.04 -2.98
C ALA A 53 15.20 6.77 -3.73
N ALA A 54 14.19 6.23 -3.05
CA ALA A 54 12.98 5.72 -3.70
C ALA A 54 11.99 6.79 -4.19
N ASN A 55 12.07 8.01 -3.65
CA ASN A 55 11.19 9.15 -3.97
C ASN A 55 9.69 8.79 -3.92
N LEU A 56 9.29 7.94 -2.96
CA LEU A 56 7.94 7.37 -2.90
C LEU A 56 6.85 8.44 -2.81
N THR A 57 7.05 9.49 -2.01
CA THR A 57 6.07 10.57 -1.84
C THR A 57 5.80 11.30 -3.14
N GLU A 58 6.84 11.61 -3.92
CA GLU A 58 6.74 12.32 -5.20
C GLU A 58 6.04 11.45 -6.25
N ARG A 59 6.39 10.16 -6.30
CA ARG A 59 5.77 9.18 -7.19
C ARG A 59 4.30 8.91 -6.83
N MET A 60 3.94 9.05 -5.56
CA MET A 60 2.59 8.83 -5.05
C MET A 60 1.66 10.02 -5.31
N ALA A 61 2.19 11.25 -5.31
CA ALA A 61 1.44 12.50 -5.45
C ALA A 61 0.43 12.53 -6.62
N PRO A 62 0.77 12.14 -7.87
CA PRO A 62 -0.19 12.19 -8.98
C PRO A 62 -1.37 11.24 -8.78
N TYR A 63 -1.17 10.07 -8.17
CA TYR A 63 -2.25 9.13 -7.91
C TYR A 63 -3.16 9.60 -6.79
N LEU A 64 -2.58 10.21 -5.74
CA LEU A 64 -3.35 10.82 -4.66
C LEU A 64 -4.23 11.96 -5.17
N ALA A 65 -3.75 12.79 -6.08
CA ALA A 65 -4.54 13.87 -6.67
C ALA A 65 -5.82 13.34 -7.37
N VAL A 66 -5.66 12.30 -8.20
CA VAL A 66 -6.81 11.65 -8.86
C VAL A 66 -7.76 11.03 -7.84
N MET A 67 -7.21 10.31 -6.86
CA MET A 67 -8.01 9.65 -5.83
C MET A 67 -8.73 10.62 -4.90
N LEU A 68 -8.18 11.80 -4.63
CA LEU A 68 -8.82 12.83 -3.83
C LEU A 68 -9.97 13.49 -4.60
N ALA A 69 -9.78 13.76 -5.90
CA ALA A 69 -10.80 14.37 -6.73
C ALA A 69 -11.99 13.44 -7.01
N GLY A 70 -11.74 12.14 -7.24
CA GLY A 70 -12.77 11.16 -7.58
C GLY A 70 -13.35 10.38 -6.40
N ARG A 71 -13.06 10.75 -5.14
CA ARG A 71 -13.47 9.97 -3.96
C ARG A 71 -14.98 10.06 -3.75
N LEU A 72 -15.67 8.92 -3.82
CA LEU A 72 -17.12 8.86 -3.61
C LEU A 72 -17.54 8.76 -2.15
N THR A 73 -16.78 8.04 -1.32
CA THR A 73 -17.08 7.85 0.11
C THR A 73 -15.82 7.86 0.97
N PRO A 74 -15.92 8.33 2.23
CA PRO A 74 -14.80 8.27 3.16
C PRO A 74 -14.46 6.80 3.51
N PRO A 75 -13.18 6.42 3.57
CA PRO A 75 -12.76 5.12 4.07
C PRO A 75 -13.31 4.80 5.48
N PRO A 76 -13.45 3.52 5.86
CA PRO A 76 -13.82 3.13 7.22
C PRO A 76 -12.82 3.67 8.27
N ARG A 77 -13.32 4.09 9.44
CA ARG A 77 -12.51 4.69 10.52
C ARG A 77 -11.26 3.88 10.90
N PRO A 78 -11.29 2.54 11.05
CA PRO A 78 -10.11 1.76 11.43
C PRO A 78 -8.94 1.88 10.43
N VAL A 79 -9.25 2.09 9.16
CA VAL A 79 -8.26 2.18 8.07
C VAL A 79 -7.38 3.41 8.23
N TYR A 80 -7.95 4.53 8.69
CA TYR A 80 -7.17 5.75 8.92
C TYR A 80 -6.10 5.56 10.01
N THR A 81 -6.38 4.79 11.06
CA THR A 81 -5.38 4.49 12.09
C THR A 81 -4.25 3.64 11.53
N LEU A 82 -4.58 2.60 10.77
CA LEU A 82 -3.57 1.75 10.11
C LEU A 82 -2.73 2.55 9.12
N HIS A 83 -3.38 3.33 8.27
CA HIS A 83 -2.73 4.17 7.26
C HIS A 83 -1.76 5.16 7.91
N ARG A 84 -2.18 5.91 8.95
CA ARG A 84 -1.29 6.86 9.64
C ARG A 84 -0.06 6.19 10.25
N LYS A 85 -0.20 5.01 10.83
CA LYS A 85 0.94 4.26 11.40
C LYS A 85 1.94 3.85 10.31
N LEU A 86 1.44 3.32 9.19
CA LEU A 86 2.28 2.89 8.07
C LEU A 86 2.94 4.07 7.36
N SER A 87 2.18 5.13 7.06
CA SER A 87 2.72 6.35 6.45
C SER A 87 3.80 6.98 7.33
N GLY A 88 3.58 7.04 8.65
CA GLY A 88 4.59 7.53 9.59
C GLY A 88 5.89 6.72 9.53
N ALA A 89 5.80 5.38 9.55
CA ALA A 89 6.98 4.52 9.44
C ALA A 89 7.73 4.73 8.12
N PHE A 90 7.02 4.82 6.98
CA PHE A 90 7.62 5.07 5.67
C PHE A 90 8.32 6.42 5.63
N LEU A 91 7.64 7.48 6.09
CA LEU A 91 8.20 8.83 6.14
C LEU A 91 9.44 8.91 7.02
N THR A 92 9.43 8.22 8.17
CA THR A 92 10.62 8.11 9.03
C THR A 92 11.76 7.38 8.33
N CYS A 93 11.49 6.26 7.65
CA CYS A 93 12.52 5.53 6.90
C CYS A 93 13.12 6.38 5.77
N MET A 94 12.29 7.13 5.04
CA MET A 94 12.75 8.06 4.00
C MET A 94 13.59 9.19 4.58
N ARG A 95 13.14 9.82 5.68
CA ARG A 95 13.85 10.91 6.34
C ARG A 95 15.22 10.48 6.89
N LEU A 96 15.31 9.25 7.40
CA LEU A 96 16.57 8.66 7.88
C LEU A 96 17.43 8.05 6.76
N ARG A 97 16.95 8.07 5.52
CA ARG A 97 17.59 7.40 4.37
C ARG A 97 17.90 5.92 4.67
N ALA A 98 16.96 5.26 5.34
CA ALA A 98 17.14 3.91 5.84
C ALA A 98 17.25 2.91 4.68
N LYS A 99 18.13 1.92 4.88
CA LYS A 99 18.36 0.80 3.96
C LYS A 99 17.92 -0.48 4.67
N ILE A 100 16.80 -1.06 4.26
CA ILE A 100 16.12 -2.12 5.01
C ILE A 100 15.78 -3.30 4.08
N PRO A 101 16.02 -4.56 4.48
CA PRO A 101 15.54 -5.73 3.76
C PRO A 101 14.03 -5.94 3.98
N SER A 102 13.22 -5.00 3.50
CA SER A 102 11.78 -4.90 3.79
C SER A 102 10.98 -6.11 3.32
N ARG A 103 11.34 -6.71 2.18
CA ARG A 103 10.74 -7.96 1.70
C ARG A 103 10.93 -9.13 2.67
N ASP A 104 12.14 -9.31 3.19
CA ASP A 104 12.45 -10.43 4.08
C ASP A 104 11.73 -10.26 5.42
N ILE A 105 11.68 -9.04 5.94
CA ILE A 105 10.89 -8.70 7.15
C ILE A 105 9.41 -8.99 6.92
N PHE A 106 8.87 -8.61 5.76
CA PHE A 106 7.48 -8.87 5.40
C PHE A 106 7.17 -10.37 5.33
N LEU A 107 8.00 -11.15 4.63
CA LEU A 107 7.83 -12.60 4.50
C LEU A 107 7.94 -13.30 5.85
N ALA A 108 8.90 -12.91 6.70
CA ALA A 108 9.01 -13.44 8.05
C ALA A 108 7.77 -13.16 8.91
N ALA A 109 7.23 -11.93 8.84
CA ALA A 109 6.00 -11.57 9.53
C ALA A 109 4.79 -12.35 8.99
N TRP A 110 4.69 -12.49 7.67
CA TRP A 110 3.62 -13.24 7.01
C TRP A 110 3.59 -14.71 7.42
N SER A 111 4.74 -15.38 7.38
CA SER A 111 4.88 -16.78 7.81
C SER A 111 4.45 -16.98 9.27
N ARG A 112 4.77 -16.02 10.16
CA ARG A 112 4.34 -16.09 11.57
C ARG A 112 2.83 -15.96 11.73
N MET A 113 2.19 -15.08 10.97
CA MET A 113 0.73 -14.92 10.99
C MET A 113 -0.01 -16.15 10.44
N GLY A 114 0.54 -16.76 9.38
CA GLY A 114 0.01 -18.00 8.82
C GLY A 114 0.08 -19.17 9.80
N ALA A 115 1.18 -19.27 10.56
CA ALA A 115 1.34 -20.27 11.62
C ALA A 115 0.39 -20.06 12.83
N SER A 116 -0.06 -18.82 13.09
CA SER A 116 -1.01 -18.53 14.18
C SER A 116 -2.48 -18.84 13.85
N HIS A 117 -2.81 -19.18 12.59
CA HIS A 117 -4.16 -19.59 12.18
C HIS A 117 -4.27 -21.12 11.98
N SER A 118 -3.26 -21.89 12.40
CA SER A 118 -3.22 -23.36 12.35
C SER A 118 -3.32 -24.02 13.74
N GLN A 119 -3.70 -23.27 14.78
CA GLN A 119 -4.00 -23.78 16.13
C GLN A 119 -5.40 -23.35 16.58
#